data_AF-A0A7K8X7L2-F1
#
_entry.id   AF-A0A7K8X7L2-F1
#
_cell.length_a   1.000
_cell.length_b   1.000
_cell.length_c   1.000
_cell.angle_alpha   90.00
_cell.angle_beta   90.00
_cell.angle_gamma   90.00
#
_symmetry.space_group_name_H-M   'P 1'
#
loop_
_entity.id
_entity.type
_entity.pdbx_description
1 polymer ?
#
loop_
_entity_poly.entity_id
_entity_poly.type
_entity_poly.pdbx_seq_one_letter_code
_entity_poly.pdbx_strand_id
1 'polypeptide(L)'
;FSEFLESVAAIYQGLLAGKNPNTVIVPTSSSGQHRQCQPPNDSNPLDGVEASLFYQCLESLCDRSKYSCPPSALVKEMLSSVQRLTFYGFLMALAKDQGINRALGALPDKGDLFLDPTMDQELEKLVSQISRLSVSTPISSSGDTVNVPVRNSPRMNSPWKPLHHRRKMDAESEGSNEETDSSEN
;
A
#
# COMPACT_ATOMS: atom_id res chain seq x y z
N PHE A 1 14.65 4.18 -2.30
CA PHE A 1 13.47 4.65 -1.54
C PHE A 1 13.71 4.66 -0.02
N SER A 2 14.33 3.65 0.60
CA SER A 2 14.64 3.65 2.05
C SER A 2 15.42 4.90 2.50
N GLU A 3 16.53 5.24 1.81
CA GLU A 3 17.33 6.43 2.14
C GLU A 3 16.55 7.76 2.05
N PHE A 4 15.54 7.81 1.16
CA PHE A 4 14.62 8.94 1.08
C PHE A 4 13.81 9.01 2.38
N LEU A 5 13.16 7.91 2.76
CA LEU A 5 12.36 7.85 3.99
C LEU A 5 13.16 8.14 5.25
N GLU A 6 14.43 7.72 5.33
CA GLU A 6 15.34 8.07 6.42
C GLU A 6 15.57 9.60 6.48
N SER A 7 15.80 10.23 5.34
CA SER A 7 15.96 11.68 5.24
C SER A 7 14.68 12.42 5.63
N VAL A 8 13.52 11.91 5.20
CA VAL A 8 12.22 12.48 5.57
C VAL A 8 11.95 12.32 7.08
N ALA A 9 12.30 11.16 7.66
CA ALA A 9 12.18 10.93 9.10
C ALA A 9 13.04 11.92 9.89
N ALA A 10 14.27 12.19 9.44
CA ALA A 10 15.15 13.18 10.06
C ALA A 10 14.56 14.60 10.01
N ILE A 11 13.93 14.99 8.90
CA ILE A 11 13.20 16.26 8.77
C ILE A 11 12.03 16.32 9.77
N TYR A 12 11.19 15.28 9.80
CA TYR A 12 10.04 15.22 10.70
C TYR A 12 10.45 15.34 12.18
N GLN A 13 11.48 14.60 12.60
CA GLN A 13 12.04 14.69 13.95
C GLN A 13 12.63 16.07 14.25
N GLY A 14 13.29 16.69 13.26
CA GLY A 14 13.80 18.05 13.39
C GLY A 14 12.69 19.07 13.67
N LEU A 15 11.58 18.99 12.93
CA LEU A 15 10.43 19.87 13.12
C LEU A 15 9.75 19.63 14.48
N LEU A 16 9.61 18.37 14.92
CA LEU A 16 9.11 18.06 16.27
C LEU A 16 10.00 18.63 17.37
N ALA A 17 11.32 18.64 17.15
CA ALA A 17 12.28 19.27 18.05
C ALA A 17 12.30 20.81 17.97
N GLY A 18 11.39 21.42 17.19
CA GLY A 18 11.27 22.87 17.06
C GLY A 18 12.21 23.51 16.04
N LYS A 19 12.94 22.74 15.21
CA LYS A 19 13.76 23.30 14.13
C LYS A 19 12.84 23.85 13.05
N ASN A 20 12.72 25.16 12.95
CA ASN A 20 11.96 25.80 11.88
C ASN A 20 12.94 26.30 10.79
N PRO A 21 12.70 26.02 9.49
CA PRO A 21 13.53 26.52 8.39
C PRO A 21 13.63 28.06 8.35
N ASN A 22 12.68 28.76 8.96
CA ASN A 22 12.63 30.22 9.01
C ASN A 22 13.25 30.82 10.29
N THR A 23 13.87 30.02 11.16
CA THR A 23 14.55 30.54 12.36
C THR A 23 15.85 31.25 12.00
N VAL A 24 15.90 32.57 12.23
CA VAL A 24 17.13 33.37 12.10
C VAL A 24 17.93 33.28 13.39
N ILE A 25 19.17 32.77 13.30
CA ILE A 25 20.10 32.77 14.43
C ILE A 25 20.90 34.07 14.41
N VAL A 26 20.68 34.92 15.40
CA VAL A 26 21.42 36.18 15.58
C VAL A 26 22.63 35.92 16.50
N PRO A 27 23.82 36.47 16.23
CA PRO A 27 24.96 36.35 17.14
C PRO A 27 24.69 37.12 18.44
N THR A 28 24.14 36.45 19.45
CA THR A 28 24.01 37.02 20.80
C THR A 28 25.31 36.76 21.55
N SER A 29 26.00 37.82 22.00
CA SER A 29 27.17 37.71 22.86
C SER A 29 26.84 36.85 24.09
N SER A 30 27.61 35.78 24.27
CA SER A 30 27.43 34.77 25.31
C SER A 30 27.48 35.39 26.70
N SER A 31 26.32 35.56 27.33
CA SER A 31 26.19 35.65 28.78
C SER A 31 24.86 35.03 29.17
N GLY A 32 24.94 33.84 29.79
CA GLY A 32 23.83 33.25 30.52
C GLY A 32 22.98 32.25 29.72
N GLN A 33 23.23 30.97 30.00
CA GLN A 33 22.31 29.83 29.81
C GLN A 33 21.81 29.61 28.38
N HIS A 34 22.48 28.69 27.69
CA HIS A 34 21.91 27.93 26.59
C HIS A 34 20.66 27.22 27.13
N ARG A 35 19.51 27.92 27.12
CA ARG A 35 18.23 27.29 27.35
C ARG A 35 18.12 26.29 26.21
N GLN A 36 18.38 25.01 26.51
CA GLN A 36 17.79 23.89 25.79
C GLN A 36 16.41 24.38 25.40
N CYS A 37 16.21 24.62 24.10
CA CYS A 37 14.96 25.16 23.59
C CYS A 37 13.90 24.22 24.14
N GLN A 38 13.16 24.67 25.16
CA GLN A 38 12.21 23.77 25.79
C GLN A 38 11.26 23.36 24.66
N PRO A 39 10.95 22.05 24.54
CA PRO A 39 9.92 21.65 23.61
C PRO A 39 8.71 22.54 23.92
N PRO A 40 8.04 23.12 22.91
CA PRO A 40 6.79 23.82 23.17
C PRO A 40 5.88 22.83 23.90
N ASN A 41 5.80 22.99 25.22
CA ASN A 41 4.81 22.31 26.03
C ASN A 41 3.47 22.72 25.45
N ASP A 42 2.59 21.74 25.29
CA ASP A 42 1.20 21.81 24.81
C ASP A 42 0.91 21.37 23.36
N SER A 43 1.89 20.86 22.60
CA SER A 43 1.53 20.06 21.42
C SER A 43 1.29 18.61 21.82
N ASN A 44 0.02 18.20 21.88
CA ASN A 44 -0.37 16.80 22.04
C ASN A 44 0.43 15.96 21.02
N PRO A 45 1.14 14.87 21.40
CA PRO A 45 1.96 14.09 20.46
C PRO A 45 1.17 13.51 19.27
N LEU A 46 -0.16 13.47 19.37
CA LEU A 46 -1.09 13.14 18.29
C LEU A 46 -1.20 14.21 17.19
N ASP A 47 -0.80 15.44 17.48
CA ASP A 47 -1.10 16.62 16.67
C ASP A 47 -0.07 16.77 15.52
N GLY A 48 1.06 16.06 15.57
CA GLY A 48 2.02 15.99 14.45
C GLY A 48 2.68 17.34 14.10
N VAL A 49 3.24 17.44 12.90
CA VAL A 49 3.89 18.66 12.38
C VAL A 49 2.99 19.36 11.37
N GLU A 50 3.14 20.69 11.24
CA GLU A 50 2.46 21.47 10.20
C GLU A 50 2.91 21.00 8.81
N ALA A 51 1.95 20.68 7.95
CA ALA A 51 2.19 20.10 6.63
C ALA A 51 2.96 21.05 5.71
N SER A 52 2.64 22.34 5.79
CA SER A 52 3.28 23.40 5.00
C SER A 52 4.77 23.53 5.30
N LEU A 53 5.13 23.59 6.58
CA LEU A 53 6.52 23.61 7.06
C LEU A 53 7.25 22.32 6.71
N PHE A 54 6.57 21.18 6.84
CA PHE A 54 7.12 19.89 6.46
C PHE A 54 7.43 19.80 4.97
N TYR A 55 6.48 20.20 4.11
CA TYR A 55 6.68 20.24 2.66
C TYR A 55 7.80 21.20 2.26
N GLN A 56 7.90 22.38 2.89
CA GLN A 56 8.98 23.34 2.61
C GLN A 56 10.38 22.73 2.80
N CYS A 57 10.56 21.91 3.85
CA CYS A 57 11.82 21.18 4.08
C CYS A 57 11.99 20.03 3.08
N LEU A 58 10.90 19.36 2.71
CA LEU A 58 10.88 18.19 1.84
C LEU A 58 11.10 18.52 0.36
N GLU A 59 10.65 19.69 -0.10
CA GLU A 59 10.67 20.10 -1.52
C GLU A 59 12.08 19.96 -2.12
N SER A 60 13.08 20.51 -1.41
CA SER A 60 14.49 20.41 -1.81
C SER A 60 15.03 18.97 -1.82
N LEU A 61 14.43 18.06 -1.04
CA LEU A 61 14.79 16.64 -1.02
C LEU A 61 14.23 15.93 -2.26
N CYS A 62 12.98 16.21 -2.62
CA CYS A 62 12.32 15.65 -3.80
C CYS A 62 12.95 16.12 -5.13
N ASP A 63 13.57 17.30 -5.16
CA ASP A 63 14.23 17.83 -6.37
C ASP A 63 15.61 17.23 -6.63
N ARG A 64 16.19 16.49 -5.67
CA ARG A 64 17.52 15.88 -5.86
C ARG A 64 17.38 14.71 -6.84
N SER A 65 18.25 14.66 -7.85
CA SER A 65 18.29 13.57 -8.84
C SER A 65 18.46 12.16 -8.22
N LYS A 66 18.99 12.07 -7.00
CA LYS A 66 19.08 10.83 -6.22
C LYS A 66 17.70 10.27 -5.84
N TYR A 67 16.67 11.11 -5.82
CA TYR A 67 15.31 10.78 -5.39
C TYR A 67 14.32 11.12 -6.51
N SER A 68 14.35 10.37 -7.62
CA SER A 68 13.40 10.57 -8.74
C SER A 68 11.94 10.23 -8.39
N CYS A 69 11.69 9.65 -7.21
CA CYS A 69 10.36 9.29 -6.75
C CYS A 69 10.31 9.38 -5.21
N PRO A 70 9.27 10.00 -4.62
CA PRO A 70 8.06 10.55 -5.26
C PRO A 70 8.29 11.90 -5.96
N PRO A 71 7.62 12.21 -7.10
CA PRO A 71 7.68 13.52 -7.74
C PRO A 71 7.21 14.64 -6.79
N SER A 72 7.99 15.73 -6.69
CA SER A 72 7.72 16.85 -5.78
C SER A 72 6.29 17.42 -5.92
N ALA A 73 5.82 17.59 -7.15
CA ALA A 73 4.48 18.10 -7.44
C ALA A 73 3.35 17.24 -6.83
N LEU A 74 3.48 15.91 -6.87
CA LEU A 74 2.48 15.00 -6.30
C LEU A 74 2.52 15.03 -4.77
N VAL A 75 3.72 15.16 -4.18
CA VAL A 75 3.82 15.31 -2.72
C VAL A 75 3.20 16.63 -2.26
N LYS A 76 3.37 17.71 -3.01
CA LYS A 76 2.74 19.00 -2.74
C LYS A 76 1.21 18.90 -2.76
N GLU A 77 0.67 18.27 -3.80
CA GLU A 77 -0.76 18.05 -3.94
C GLU A 77 -1.32 17.22 -2.78
N MET A 78 -0.67 16.09 -2.47
CA MET A 78 -1.04 15.19 -1.38
C MET A 78 -1.07 15.91 -0.01
N LEU A 79 -0.17 16.86 0.23
CA LEU A 79 -0.08 17.60 1.48
C LEU A 79 -0.93 18.87 1.51
N SER A 80 -1.43 19.35 0.37
CA SER A 80 -2.11 20.65 0.25
C SER A 80 -3.40 20.77 1.07
N SER A 81 -4.13 19.66 1.27
CA SER A 81 -5.36 19.62 2.05
C SER A 81 -5.15 19.29 3.52
N VAL A 82 -3.90 19.05 3.94
CA VAL A 82 -3.55 18.58 5.27
C VAL A 82 -2.98 19.76 6.04
N GLN A 83 -3.56 20.09 7.20
CA GLN A 83 -2.99 21.11 8.07
C GLN A 83 -1.81 20.54 8.86
N ARG A 84 -2.03 19.38 9.48
CA ARG A 84 -1.04 18.69 10.31
C ARG A 84 -1.00 17.20 10.00
N LEU A 85 0.18 16.62 10.11
CA LEU A 85 0.37 15.18 9.91
C LEU A 85 1.37 14.58 10.88
N THR A 86 1.12 13.32 11.22
CA THR A 86 2.12 12.45 11.85
C THR A 86 3.00 11.79 10.78
N PHE A 87 4.18 11.31 11.16
CA PHE A 87 5.02 10.55 10.24
C PHE A 87 4.32 9.31 9.69
N TYR A 88 3.55 8.61 10.53
CA TYR A 88 2.71 7.50 10.08
C TYR A 88 1.64 7.96 9.08
N GLY A 89 0.98 9.09 9.34
CA GLY A 89 0.00 9.69 8.43
C GLY A 89 0.61 10.02 7.06
N PHE A 90 1.83 10.55 7.05
CA PHE A 90 2.59 10.78 5.82
C PHE A 90 2.86 9.49 5.04
N LEU A 91 3.40 8.46 5.72
CA LEU A 91 3.68 7.17 5.08
C LEU A 91 2.42 6.54 4.50
N MET A 92 1.30 6.63 5.23
CA MET A 92 0.02 6.12 4.78
C MET A 92 -0.50 6.88 3.55
N ALA A 93 -0.35 8.21 3.53
CA ALA A 93 -0.72 9.04 2.39
C ALA A 93 0.12 8.67 1.16
N LEU A 94 1.45 8.57 1.32
CA LEU A 94 2.37 8.12 0.25
C LEU A 94 1.97 6.76 -0.32
N ALA A 95 1.68 5.78 0.55
CA ALA A 95 1.36 4.42 0.12
C ALA A 95 0.02 4.33 -0.63
N LYS A 96 -0.92 5.23 -0.35
CA LYS A 96 -2.27 5.22 -0.93
C LYS A 96 -2.41 6.11 -2.17
N ASP A 97 -1.48 7.03 -2.38
CA ASP A 97 -1.52 7.98 -3.49
C ASP A 97 -1.28 7.25 -4.83
N GLN A 98 -2.28 7.35 -5.72
CA GLN A 98 -2.25 6.66 -7.01
C GLN A 98 -1.20 7.27 -7.95
N GLY A 99 -1.02 8.59 -7.94
CA GLY A 99 -0.05 9.27 -8.78
C GLY A 99 1.37 8.86 -8.42
N ILE A 100 1.67 8.78 -7.12
CA ILE A 100 2.95 8.34 -6.58
C ILE A 100 3.18 6.86 -6.87
N ASN A 101 2.18 6.00 -6.64
CA ASN A 101 2.27 4.57 -6.96
C ASN A 101 2.52 4.33 -8.45
N ARG A 102 1.88 5.09 -9.33
CA ARG A 102 2.11 5.07 -10.77
C ARG A 102 3.52 5.55 -11.13
N ALA A 103 4.01 6.60 -10.47
CA ALA A 103 5.38 7.10 -10.67
C ALA A 103 6.45 6.13 -10.16
N LEU A 104 6.15 5.33 -9.12
CA LEU A 104 7.00 4.24 -8.64
C LEU A 104 7.03 3.06 -9.62
N GLY A 105 5.98 2.88 -10.42
CA GLY A 105 5.86 1.80 -11.41
C GLY A 105 5.79 0.39 -10.80
N ALA A 106 5.59 0.29 -9.49
CA ALA A 106 5.65 -0.98 -8.76
C ALA A 106 4.31 -1.72 -8.69
N LEU A 107 3.20 -1.03 -8.96
CA LEU A 107 1.84 -1.58 -8.85
C LEU A 107 1.01 -1.25 -10.09
N PRO A 108 0.20 -2.20 -10.60
CA PRO A 108 -0.77 -1.93 -11.65
C PRO A 108 -1.86 -0.97 -11.16
N ASP A 109 -2.51 -0.26 -12.09
CA ASP A 109 -3.64 0.59 -11.73
C ASP A 109 -4.77 -0.25 -11.13
N LYS A 110 -5.54 0.31 -10.19
CA LYS A 110 -6.64 -0.42 -9.53
C LYS A 110 -7.65 -0.99 -10.55
N GLY A 111 -7.87 -0.29 -11.65
CA GLY A 111 -8.75 -0.75 -12.74
C GLY A 111 -8.20 -1.99 -13.45
N ASP A 112 -6.88 -2.06 -13.62
CA ASP A 112 -6.20 -3.16 -14.30
C ASP A 112 -6.18 -4.44 -13.47
N LEU A 113 -6.24 -4.32 -12.13
CA LEU A 113 -6.26 -5.47 -11.23
C LEU A 113 -7.48 -6.38 -11.46
N PHE A 114 -8.60 -5.83 -11.93
CA PHE A 114 -9.83 -6.57 -12.18
C PHE A 114 -9.98 -7.05 -13.63
N LEU A 115 -9.03 -6.70 -14.51
CA LEU A 115 -9.06 -7.16 -15.90
C LEU A 115 -8.52 -8.60 -15.96
N ASP A 116 -9.41 -9.55 -16.19
CA ASP A 116 -9.04 -10.92 -16.56
C ASP A 116 -9.69 -11.27 -17.91
N PRO A 117 -9.03 -10.93 -19.03
CA PRO A 117 -9.54 -11.21 -20.36
C PRO A 117 -9.86 -12.69 -20.59
N THR A 118 -9.18 -13.60 -19.87
CA THR A 118 -9.40 -15.04 -20.02
C THR A 118 -10.71 -15.44 -19.35
N MET A 119 -10.93 -15.01 -18.10
CA MET A 119 -12.17 -15.26 -17.38
C MET A 119 -13.36 -14.58 -18.06
N ASP A 120 -13.19 -13.34 -18.52
CA ASP A 120 -14.23 -12.60 -19.24
C ASP A 120 -14.66 -13.34 -20.51
N GLN A 121 -13.70 -13.86 -21.29
CA GLN A 121 -14.00 -14.63 -22.50
C GLN A 121 -14.69 -15.97 -22.20
N GLU A 122 -14.30 -16.65 -21.12
CA GLU A 122 -14.97 -17.88 -20.68
C GLU A 122 -16.42 -17.60 -20.24
N LEU A 123 -16.66 -16.47 -19.57
CA LEU A 123 -18.00 -16.03 -19.18
C LEU A 123 -18.88 -15.74 -20.41
N GLU A 124 -18.34 -15.05 -21.41
CA GLU A 124 -19.05 -14.77 -22.66
C GLU A 124 -19.44 -16.06 -23.41
N LYS A 125 -18.54 -17.05 -23.46
CA LYS A 125 -18.83 -18.37 -24.05
C LYS A 125 -19.96 -19.07 -23.30
N LEU A 126 -19.94 -19.03 -21.97
CA LEU A 126 -20.95 -19.64 -21.12
C LEU A 126 -22.33 -18.98 -21.33
N VAL A 127 -22.38 -17.64 -21.32
CA VAL A 127 -23.60 -16.87 -21.61
C VAL A 127 -24.15 -17.26 -22.98
N SER A 128 -23.29 -17.31 -24.01
CA SER A 128 -23.67 -17.72 -25.37
C SER A 128 -24.20 -19.16 -25.44
N GLN A 129 -23.68 -20.06 -24.61
CA GLN A 129 -24.17 -21.44 -24.54
C GLN A 129 -25.55 -21.52 -23.87
N ILE A 130 -25.75 -20.80 -22.76
CA ILE A 130 -27.03 -20.74 -22.05
C ILE A 130 -28.12 -20.11 -22.92
N SER A 131 -27.81 -19.01 -23.61
CA SER A 131 -28.76 -18.37 -24.54
C SER A 131 -29.18 -19.32 -25.68
N ARG A 132 -28.25 -20.13 -26.21
CA ARG A 132 -28.58 -21.14 -27.23
C ARG A 132 -29.47 -22.26 -26.70
N LEU A 133 -29.26 -22.69 -25.44
CA LEU A 133 -30.11 -23.69 -24.80
C LEU A 133 -31.53 -23.17 -24.50
N SER A 134 -31.66 -21.87 -24.24
CA SER A 134 -32.92 -21.19 -23.94
C SER A 134 -33.82 -21.02 -25.17
N VAL A 135 -33.23 -20.91 -26.37
CA VAL A 135 -33.95 -20.73 -27.64
C VAL A 135 -34.42 -22.08 -28.24
N SER A 136 -33.88 -23.21 -27.78
CA SER A 136 -34.36 -24.54 -28.14
C SER A 136 -35.58 -24.99 -27.30
N THR A 137 -36.68 -24.22 -27.38
CA THR A 137 -38.02 -24.79 -27.19
C THR A 137 -38.72 -24.78 -28.54
N PRO A 138 -38.68 -25.88 -29.32
CA PRO A 138 -39.62 -26.01 -30.42
C PRO A 138 -40.99 -26.26 -29.79
N ILE A 139 -41.87 -25.26 -29.84
CA ILE A 139 -43.31 -25.52 -29.78
C ILE A 139 -43.65 -26.21 -31.09
N SER A 140 -43.59 -27.54 -31.11
CA SER A 140 -44.27 -28.34 -32.11
C SER A 140 -45.11 -29.39 -31.41
N SER A 141 -46.40 -29.09 -31.36
CA SER A 141 -47.48 -30.04 -31.12
C SER A 141 -47.36 -31.23 -32.07
N SER A 142 -47.25 -32.44 -31.53
CA SER A 142 -48.02 -33.65 -31.92
C SER A 142 -47.35 -34.87 -31.30
N GLY A 143 -48.17 -35.73 -30.68
CA GLY A 143 -47.74 -36.88 -29.91
C GLY A 143 -47.01 -37.94 -30.72
N ASP A 144 -46.14 -38.71 -30.05
CA ASP A 144 -46.45 -40.11 -29.81
C ASP A 144 -45.51 -40.71 -28.76
N THR A 145 -45.98 -41.79 -28.15
CA THR A 145 -45.46 -42.44 -26.95
C THR A 145 -44.15 -43.21 -27.12
N VAL A 146 -43.34 -43.18 -26.05
CA VAL A 146 -42.39 -44.22 -25.59
C VAL A 146 -41.22 -44.58 -26.52
N ASN A 147 -40.06 -43.96 -26.27
CA ASN A 147 -38.79 -44.68 -26.18
C ASN A 147 -37.76 -43.83 -25.41
N VAL A 148 -37.34 -44.28 -24.23
CA VAL A 148 -36.29 -43.61 -23.43
C VAL A 148 -35.01 -44.44 -23.54
N PRO A 149 -34.05 -44.09 -24.40
CA PRO A 149 -32.68 -44.52 -24.22
C PRO A 149 -31.99 -43.58 -23.22
N VAL A 150 -31.49 -44.19 -22.16
CA VAL A 150 -30.63 -43.66 -21.10
C VAL A 150 -29.70 -42.56 -21.61
N ARG A 151 -29.98 -41.31 -21.22
CA ARG A 151 -29.03 -40.21 -21.34
C ARG A 151 -28.04 -40.34 -20.20
N ASN A 152 -26.88 -40.92 -20.49
CA ASN A 152 -25.72 -40.81 -19.63
C ASN A 152 -25.45 -39.32 -19.40
N SER A 153 -25.69 -38.87 -18.16
CA SER A 153 -25.28 -37.55 -17.70
C SER A 153 -23.77 -37.44 -17.95
N PRO A 154 -23.27 -36.41 -18.69
CA PRO A 154 -21.85 -36.15 -18.68
C PRO A 154 -21.51 -35.76 -17.25
N ARG A 155 -20.85 -36.67 -16.53
CA ARG A 155 -20.22 -36.35 -15.24
C ARG A 155 -19.41 -35.08 -15.48
N MET A 156 -19.87 -33.98 -14.91
CA MET A 156 -19.07 -32.78 -14.74
C MET A 156 -17.91 -33.16 -13.82
N ASN A 157 -16.85 -33.71 -14.40
CA ASN A 157 -15.56 -33.75 -13.76
C ASN A 157 -15.01 -32.34 -13.85
N SER A 158 -15.37 -31.52 -12.87
CA SER A 158 -14.69 -30.26 -12.64
C SER A 158 -13.23 -30.56 -12.31
N PRO A 159 -12.25 -29.99 -13.05
CA PRO A 159 -10.84 -30.18 -12.74
C PRO A 159 -10.45 -29.17 -11.67
N TRP A 160 -11.15 -29.15 -10.53
CA TRP A 160 -10.67 -28.41 -9.37
C TRP A 160 -9.47 -29.16 -8.82
N LYS A 161 -8.27 -28.82 -9.30
CA LYS A 161 -7.04 -29.14 -8.59
C LYS A 161 -7.06 -28.35 -7.28
N PRO A 162 -6.96 -28.99 -6.11
CA PRO A 162 -6.76 -28.27 -4.86
C PRO A 162 -5.44 -27.51 -4.95
N LEU A 163 -5.48 -26.18 -4.88
CA LEU A 163 -4.30 -25.34 -4.68
C LEU A 163 -3.86 -25.40 -3.21
N HIS A 164 -3.51 -26.60 -2.73
CA HIS A 164 -2.79 -26.73 -1.46
C HIS A 164 -1.75 -27.84 -1.57
N HIS A 165 -0.62 -27.52 -2.21
CA HIS A 165 0.62 -28.04 -1.68
C HIS A 165 0.89 -27.34 -0.36
N ARG A 166 0.41 -27.96 0.72
CA ARG A 166 1.02 -27.86 2.04
C ARG A 166 2.50 -28.20 1.83
N ARG A 167 3.34 -27.17 1.69
CA ARG A 167 4.79 -27.34 1.88
C ARG A 167 4.91 -28.00 3.24
N LYS A 168 5.41 -29.24 3.27
CA LYS A 168 5.89 -29.81 4.51
C LYS A 168 6.95 -28.83 5.01
N MET A 169 6.62 -28.13 6.08
CA MET A 169 7.58 -27.41 6.87
C MET A 169 8.35 -28.51 7.59
N ASP A 170 9.51 -28.87 7.06
CA ASP A 170 10.50 -29.58 7.83
C ASP A 170 10.87 -28.66 8.98
N ALA A 171 10.36 -29.06 10.14
CA ALA A 171 10.63 -28.45 11.42
C ALA A 171 12.02 -28.91 11.85
N GLU A 172 13.01 -28.07 11.58
CA GLU A 172 14.32 -28.12 12.26
C GLU A 172 14.59 -26.72 12.80
N SER A 173 13.84 -26.39 13.85
CA SER A 173 14.19 -25.31 14.77
C SER A 173 15.29 -25.84 15.68
N GLU A 174 16.55 -25.75 15.26
CA GLU A 174 17.66 -25.89 16.19
C GLU A 174 17.62 -24.69 17.15
N GLY A 175 17.28 -24.98 18.40
CA GLY A 175 17.25 -24.02 19.48
C GLY A 175 18.65 -23.48 19.73
N SER A 176 18.82 -22.17 19.56
CA SER A 176 19.96 -21.45 20.11
C SER A 176 19.72 -21.26 21.60
N ASN A 177 20.43 -22.02 22.42
CA ASN A 177 20.54 -21.81 23.87
C ASN A 177 21.61 -20.76 24.14
N GLU A 178 21.20 -19.50 24.27
CA GLU A 178 22.03 -18.47 24.90
C GLU A 178 21.88 -18.58 26.43
N GLU A 179 22.82 -19.26 27.08
CA GLU A 179 23.06 -19.07 28.51
C GLU A 179 24.07 -17.93 28.67
N THR A 180 23.58 -16.71 28.88
CA THR A 180 24.39 -15.64 29.49
C THR A 180 23.95 -15.50 30.94
N ASP A 181 24.62 -16.24 31.82
CA ASP A 181 24.60 -15.95 33.25
C ASP A 181 25.60 -14.84 33.57
N SER A 182 25.15 -13.92 34.42
CA SER A 182 25.88 -12.74 34.83
C SER A 182 26.90 -13.08 35.91
N SER A 183 28.05 -12.42 35.91
CA SER A 183 28.83 -12.29 37.14
C SER A 183 29.35 -10.86 37.25
N GLU A 184 28.77 -10.18 38.22
CA GLU A 184 29.18 -8.95 38.85
C GLU A 184 30.59 -9.10 39.45
N ASN A 185 31.49 -8.15 39.17
CA ASN A 185 32.50 -7.65 40.11
C ASN A 185 33.10 -6.32 39.66
#